data_AF-A0A5B8SVA4-F1
#
_entry.id   AF-A0A5B8SVA4-F1
#
_cell.length_a   1.000
_cell.length_b   1.000
_cell.length_c   1.000
_cell.angle_alpha   90.00
_cell.angle_beta   90.00
_cell.angle_gamma   90.00
#
_symmetry.space_group_name_H-M   'P 1'
#
loop_
_entity.id
_entity.type
_entity.pdbx_description
1 polymer ?
#
loop_
_entity_poly.entity_id
_entity_poly.type
_entity_poly.pdbx_seq_one_letter_code
_entity_poly.pdbx_strand_id
1 'polypeptide(L)'
;MTDKDFQRLSQFRYRLRCFLRQSDDLCRAQGLTPLQYQLLLHLKACEGRGWATVGELAERLQAKHHGTVALIDRCEEAGLVERRPGQRDRRQMQVHLLEKGNRLVGRIAELHQPELMHLQEKLLVPGGQ
;
A
#
# COMPACT_ATOMS: atom_id res chain seq x y z
N MET A 1 -32.20 -4.76 4.89
CA MET A 1 -31.52 -3.71 4.10
C MET A 1 -32.57 -2.92 3.36
N THR A 2 -32.48 -1.59 3.41
CA THR A 2 -33.39 -0.64 2.76
C THR A 2 -32.77 -0.10 1.46
N ASP A 3 -33.56 0.53 0.60
CA ASP A 3 -33.06 1.21 -0.61
C ASP A 3 -32.01 2.28 -0.28
N LYS A 4 -32.17 2.97 0.87
CA LYS A 4 -31.18 3.93 1.37
C LYS A 4 -29.85 3.25 1.72
N ASP A 5 -29.87 2.02 2.24
CA ASP A 5 -28.64 1.27 2.54
C ASP A 5 -27.90 0.89 1.25
N PHE A 6 -28.62 0.47 0.21
CA PHE A 6 -28.03 0.19 -1.10
C PHE A 6 -27.43 1.45 -1.74
N GLN A 7 -28.10 2.59 -1.67
CA GLN A 7 -27.59 3.87 -2.17
C GLN A 7 -26.29 4.29 -1.46
N ARG A 8 -26.25 4.16 -0.12
CA ARG A 8 -25.06 4.44 0.68
C ARG A 8 -23.89 3.53 0.30
N LEU A 9 -24.13 2.22 0.20
CA LEU A 9 -23.11 1.25 -0.19
C LEU A 9 -22.60 1.50 -1.62
N SER A 10 -23.51 1.78 -2.56
CA SER A 10 -23.16 2.13 -3.95
C SER A 10 -22.26 3.36 -4.00
N GLN A 11 -22.66 4.42 -3.28
CA GLN A 11 -21.92 5.68 -3.24
C GLN A 11 -20.52 5.51 -2.63
N PHE A 12 -20.41 4.73 -1.54
CA PHE A 12 -19.13 4.39 -0.92
C PHE A 12 -18.20 3.66 -1.90
N ARG A 13 -18.70 2.59 -2.53
CA ARG A 13 -17.91 1.79 -3.49
C ARG A 13 -17.47 2.62 -4.70
N TYR A 14 -18.32 3.52 -5.20
CA TYR A 14 -17.97 4.45 -6.27
C TYR A 14 -16.80 5.37 -5.87
N ARG A 15 -16.89 6.02 -4.71
CA ARG A 15 -15.86 6.95 -4.22
C ARG A 15 -14.53 6.25 -3.98
N LEU A 16 -14.57 5.07 -3.35
CA LEU A 16 -13.40 4.23 -3.14
C LEU A 16 -12.75 3.83 -4.48
N ARG A 17 -13.55 3.46 -5.49
CA ARG A 17 -13.03 3.10 -6.82
C ARG A 17 -12.38 4.27 -7.54
N CYS A 18 -12.94 5.48 -7.43
CA CYS A 18 -12.33 6.69 -7.99
C CYS A 18 -10.96 6.95 -7.38
N PHE A 19 -10.86 6.89 -6.05
CA PHE A 19 -9.59 7.06 -5.34
C PHE A 19 -8.56 6.00 -5.76
N LEU A 20 -8.94 4.73 -5.76
CA LEU A 20 -8.02 3.65 -6.16
C LEU A 20 -7.55 3.81 -7.60
N ARG A 21 -8.41 4.22 -8.54
CA ARG A 21 -8.01 4.45 -9.93
C ARG A 21 -6.98 5.57 -10.05
N GLN A 22 -7.25 6.72 -9.44
CA GLN A 22 -6.31 7.83 -9.44
C GLN A 22 -4.98 7.44 -8.79
N SER A 23 -5.07 6.68 -7.70
CA SER A 23 -3.90 6.17 -7.02
C SER A 23 -3.05 5.24 -7.90
N ASP A 24 -3.71 4.36 -8.66
CA ASP A 24 -3.03 3.46 -9.60
C ASP A 24 -2.34 4.25 -10.72
N ASP A 25 -2.99 5.30 -11.23
CA ASP A 25 -2.44 6.17 -12.29
C ASP A 25 -1.18 6.90 -11.81
N LEU A 26 -1.19 7.43 -10.57
CA LEU A 26 -0.02 8.05 -9.94
C LEU A 26 1.15 7.06 -9.80
N CYS A 27 0.88 5.82 -9.35
CA CYS A 27 1.91 4.79 -9.24
C CYS A 27 2.55 4.50 -10.61
N ARG A 28 1.72 4.30 -11.63
CA ARG A 28 2.16 4.00 -13.00
C ARG A 28 2.98 5.13 -13.60
N ALA A 29 2.59 6.39 -13.36
CA ALA A 29 3.34 7.55 -13.80
C ALA A 29 4.75 7.64 -13.17
N GLN A 30 4.97 7.02 -12.01
CA GLN A 30 6.28 6.91 -11.36
C GLN A 30 7.00 5.58 -11.67
N GLY A 31 6.47 4.77 -12.60
CA GLY A 31 7.07 3.50 -12.99
C GLY A 31 6.89 2.37 -12.00
N LEU A 32 5.94 2.47 -11.07
CA LEU A 32 5.57 1.40 -10.15
C LEU A 32 4.21 0.81 -10.48
N THR A 33 4.06 -0.49 -10.25
CA THR A 33 2.72 -1.06 -10.09
C THR A 33 2.11 -0.61 -8.76
N PRO A 34 0.77 -0.54 -8.65
CA PRO A 34 0.11 -0.17 -7.40
C PRO A 34 0.50 -1.06 -6.22
N LEU A 35 0.64 -2.37 -6.48
CA LEU A 35 0.98 -3.34 -5.44
C LEU A 35 2.43 -3.21 -4.97
N GLN A 36 3.37 -2.85 -5.86
CA GLN A 36 4.74 -2.51 -5.45
C GLN A 36 4.73 -1.28 -4.54
N TYR A 37 4.01 -0.22 -4.93
CA TYR A 37 3.90 0.98 -4.09
C TYR A 37 3.34 0.66 -2.70
N GLN A 38 2.25 -0.11 -2.62
CA GLN A 38 1.67 -0.53 -1.33
C GLN A 38 2.67 -1.29 -0.47
N LEU A 39 3.44 -2.22 -1.05
CA LEU A 39 4.51 -2.92 -0.33
C LEU A 39 5.54 -1.94 0.24
N LEU A 40 6.02 -0.98 -0.56
CA LEU A 40 7.00 0.02 -0.11
C LEU A 40 6.40 0.93 0.97
N LEU A 41 5.13 1.32 0.86
CA LEU A 41 4.42 2.14 1.82
C LEU A 41 4.32 1.45 3.17
N HIS A 42 3.93 0.17 3.18
CA HIS A 42 3.85 -0.62 4.41
C HIS A 42 5.23 -0.82 5.04
N LEU A 43 6.28 -1.05 4.25
CA LEU A 43 7.65 -1.10 4.75
C LEU A 43 8.08 0.23 5.39
N LYS A 44 7.79 1.36 4.73
CA LYS A 44 8.15 2.70 5.25
C LYS A 44 7.41 3.02 6.54
N ALA A 45 6.17 2.55 6.67
CA ALA A 45 5.31 2.77 7.83
C ALA A 45 5.53 1.77 8.98
N CYS A 46 6.44 0.80 8.86
CA CYS A 46 6.74 -0.18 9.90
C CYS A 46 7.49 0.46 11.09
N GLU A 47 6.75 1.14 11.97
CA GLU A 47 7.07 1.55 13.35
C GLU A 47 8.54 1.91 13.63
N GLY A 48 9.20 2.61 12.70
CA GLY A 48 10.61 2.99 12.83
C GLY A 48 11.63 1.84 12.76
N ARG A 49 11.21 0.57 12.61
CA ARG A 49 12.11 -0.58 12.49
C ARG A 49 12.90 -0.59 11.18
N GLY A 50 12.34 0.00 10.13
CA GLY A 50 12.96 0.04 8.79
C GLY A 50 12.88 -1.28 8.01
N TRP A 51 12.16 -2.28 8.54
CA TRP A 51 11.96 -3.58 7.89
C TRP A 51 10.64 -4.24 8.28
N ALA A 52 10.19 -5.19 7.46
CA ALA A 52 9.06 -6.07 7.75
C ALA A 52 9.37 -7.52 7.33
N THR A 53 8.63 -8.46 7.89
CA THR A 53 8.61 -9.85 7.45
C THR A 53 7.64 -10.04 6.28
N VAL A 54 7.79 -11.15 5.54
CA VAL A 54 6.83 -11.54 4.49
C VAL A 54 5.42 -11.70 5.05
N GLY A 55 5.28 -12.23 6.27
CA GLY A 55 3.98 -12.40 6.94
C GLY A 55 3.29 -11.07 7.21
N GLU A 56 4.01 -10.09 7.76
CA GLU A 56 3.48 -8.74 8.01
C GLU A 56 3.07 -8.04 6.70
N LEU A 57 3.87 -8.18 5.64
CA LEU A 57 3.54 -7.62 4.33
C LEU A 57 2.34 -8.33 3.69
N ALA A 58 2.26 -9.65 3.78
CA ALA A 58 1.13 -10.42 3.25
C ALA A 58 -0.18 -10.03 3.94
N GLU A 59 -0.15 -9.85 5.26
CA GLU A 59 -1.30 -9.36 6.04
C GLU A 59 -1.70 -7.96 5.60
N ARG A 60 -0.77 -6.99 5.55
CA ARG A 60 -1.10 -5.61 5.15
C ARG A 60 -1.62 -5.52 3.72
N LEU A 61 -1.07 -6.32 2.81
CA LEU A 61 -1.49 -6.40 1.41
C LEU A 61 -2.75 -7.25 1.20
N GLN A 62 -3.25 -7.92 2.25
CA GLN A 62 -4.36 -8.89 2.18
C GLN A 62 -4.13 -9.93 1.05
N ALA A 63 -2.89 -10.41 0.96
CA ALA A 63 -2.41 -11.28 -0.11
C ALA A 63 -1.93 -12.63 0.44
N LYS A 64 -1.91 -13.65 -0.44
CA LYS A 64 -1.32 -14.94 -0.09
C LYS A 64 0.20 -14.81 0.06
N HIS A 65 0.77 -15.62 0.95
CA HIS A 65 2.21 -15.63 1.23
C HIS A 65 3.06 -15.77 -0.04
N HIS A 66 2.80 -16.78 -0.87
CA HIS A 66 3.55 -17.02 -2.11
C HIS A 66 3.48 -15.84 -3.09
N GLY A 67 2.30 -15.20 -3.23
CA GLY A 67 2.15 -14.01 -4.07
C GLY A 67 2.91 -12.81 -3.53
N THR A 68 3.01 -12.69 -2.20
CA THR A 68 3.80 -11.66 -1.52
C THR A 68 5.29 -11.89 -1.74
N VAL A 69 5.77 -13.14 -1.64
CA VAL A 69 7.16 -13.50 -1.96
C VAL A 69 7.49 -13.09 -3.40
N ALA A 70 6.66 -13.49 -4.37
CA ALA A 70 6.88 -13.14 -5.78
C ALA A 70 6.87 -11.62 -6.03
N LEU A 71 6.10 -10.86 -5.24
CA LEU A 71 6.12 -9.40 -5.30
C LEU A 71 7.42 -8.82 -4.73
N ILE A 72 7.90 -9.35 -3.60
CA ILE A 72 9.19 -8.98 -3.00
C ILE A 72 10.32 -9.27 -3.98
N ASP A 73 10.31 -10.44 -4.63
CA ASP A 73 11.29 -10.81 -5.66
C ASP A 73 11.37 -9.74 -6.76
N ARG A 74 10.22 -9.35 -7.33
CA ARG A 74 10.16 -8.28 -8.35
C ARG A 74 10.61 -6.91 -7.82
N CYS A 75 10.35 -6.60 -6.55
CA CYS A 75 10.83 -5.36 -5.94
C CYS A 75 12.35 -5.38 -5.73
N GLU A 76 12.92 -6.53 -5.40
CA GLU A 76 14.36 -6.71 -5.22
C GLU A 76 15.08 -6.64 -6.57
N GLU A 77 14.57 -7.31 -7.60
CA GLU A 77 15.05 -7.19 -8.99
C GLU A 77 15.02 -5.74 -9.49
N ALA A 78 14.01 -4.97 -9.10
CA ALA A 78 13.89 -3.56 -9.43
C ALA A 78 14.78 -2.63 -8.57
N GLY A 79 15.53 -3.17 -7.60
CA GLY A 79 16.39 -2.40 -6.70
C GLY A 79 15.62 -1.52 -5.72
N LEU A 80 14.40 -1.90 -5.35
CA LEU A 80 13.53 -1.14 -4.44
C LEU A 80 13.65 -1.60 -2.99
N VAL A 81 13.93 -2.89 -2.80
CA VAL A 81 14.06 -3.55 -1.50
C VAL A 81 15.22 -4.54 -1.53
N GLU A 82 15.60 -5.03 -0.36
CA GLU A 82 16.51 -6.16 -0.21
C GLU A 82 16.06 -7.07 0.94
N ARG A 83 16.41 -8.36 0.85
CA ARG A 83 16.19 -9.34 1.93
C ARG A 83 17.45 -9.58 2.73
N ARG A 84 17.32 -9.54 4.06
CA ARG A 84 18.40 -9.77 5.02
C ARG A 84 17.97 -10.75 6.11
N PRO A 85 18.82 -11.71 6.52
CA PRO A 85 18.56 -12.49 7.73
C PRO A 85 18.42 -11.58 8.95
N GLY A 86 17.46 -11.86 9.82
CA GLY A 86 17.28 -11.11 11.06
C GLY A 86 18.50 -11.19 11.98
N GLN A 87 18.85 -10.07 12.61
CA GLN A 87 20.00 -10.02 13.52
C GLN A 87 19.79 -10.87 14.78
N ARG A 88 18.55 -10.93 15.31
CA ARG A 88 18.21 -11.69 16.52
C ARG A 88 17.78 -13.13 16.24
N ASP A 89 17.04 -13.35 15.15
CA ASP A 89 16.70 -14.70 14.66
C ASP A 89 16.98 -14.76 13.15
N ARG A 90 18.01 -15.53 12.77
CA ARG A 90 18.41 -15.70 11.37
C ARG A 90 17.38 -16.48 10.54
N ARG A 91 16.44 -17.17 11.18
CA ARG A 91 15.32 -17.84 10.49
C ARG A 91 14.26 -16.84 10.02
N GLN A 92 14.24 -15.65 10.61
CA GLN A 92 13.35 -14.57 10.18
C GLN A 92 14.01 -13.82 9.02
N MET A 93 13.41 -13.91 7.83
CA MET A 93 13.80 -13.07 6.71
C MET A 93 13.16 -11.70 6.84
N GLN A 94 13.99 -10.65 6.80
CA GLN A 94 13.57 -9.26 6.89
C GLN A 94 13.69 -8.60 5.52
N VAL A 95 12.66 -7.87 5.11
CA VAL A 95 12.63 -7.06 3.90
C VAL A 95 12.90 -5.62 4.30
N HIS A 96 13.92 -5.02 3.71
CA HIS A 96 14.39 -3.65 3.99
C HIS A 96 14.16 -2.78 2.76
N LEU A 97 13.81 -1.51 2.97
CA LEU A 97 13.75 -0.54 1.88
C LEU A 97 15.16 -0.13 1.45
N LEU A 98 15.39 -0.15 0.14
CA LEU A 98 16.55 0.52 -0.45
C LEU A 98 16.24 2.00 -0.69
N GLU A 99 17.29 2.79 -0.89
CA GLU A 99 17.17 4.23 -1.06
C GLU A 99 16.26 4.61 -2.24
N LYS A 100 16.36 3.89 -3.37
CA LYS A 100 15.48 4.05 -4.54
C LYS A 100 14.01 3.85 -4.16
N GLY A 101 13.70 2.77 -3.43
CA GLY A 101 12.36 2.48 -2.94
C GLY A 101 11.84 3.56 -2.01
N ASN A 102 12.66 4.01 -1.06
CA ASN A 102 12.30 5.06 -0.10
C ASN A 102 12.00 6.41 -0.77
N ARG A 103 12.75 6.80 -1.81
CA ARG A 103 12.47 8.03 -2.58
C ARG A 103 11.16 7.93 -3.35
N LEU A 104 10.92 6.81 -4.05
CA LEU A 104 9.72 6.62 -4.86
C LEU A 104 8.45 6.61 -4.00
N VAL A 105 8.45 5.87 -2.89
CA VAL A 105 7.28 5.81 -2.00
C VAL A 105 6.99 7.16 -1.35
N GLY A 106 8.02 7.93 -0.97
CA GLY A 106 7.84 9.27 -0.42
C GLY A 106 7.18 10.21 -1.43
N ARG A 107 7.71 10.23 -2.67
CA ARG A 107 7.17 11.05 -3.75
C ARG A 107 5.72 10.70 -4.09
N ILE A 108 5.40 9.41 -4.20
CA ILE A 108 4.03 8.98 -4.51
C ILE A 108 3.09 9.30 -3.34
N ALA A 109 3.52 9.09 -2.09
CA ALA A 109 2.72 9.42 -0.91
C ALA A 109 2.37 10.91 -0.82
N GLU A 110 3.30 11.80 -1.19
CA GLU A 110 3.04 13.24 -1.27
C GLU A 110 1.99 13.57 -2.35
N LEU A 111 2.09 12.93 -3.52
CA LEU A 111 1.13 13.13 -4.62
C LEU A 111 -0.29 12.63 -4.28
N HIS A 112 -0.43 11.65 -3.39
CA HIS A 112 -1.74 11.17 -2.94
C HIS A 112 -2.45 12.11 -1.94
N GLN A 113 -1.74 13.04 -1.29
CA GLN A 113 -2.33 13.85 -0.21
C GLN A 113 -3.62 14.59 -0.63
N PRO A 114 -3.68 15.26 -1.80
CA PRO A 114 -4.91 15.92 -2.23
C PRO A 114 -6.06 14.93 -2.46
N GLU A 115 -5.77 13.77 -3.03
CA GLU A 115 -6.77 12.72 -3.30
C GLU A 115 -7.31 12.09 -2.01
N LEU A 116 -6.43 11.90 -1.01
CA LEU A 116 -6.81 11.41 0.31
C LEU A 116 -7.73 12.39 1.03
N MET A 117 -7.42 13.68 1.01
CA MET A 117 -8.28 14.72 1.58
C MET A 117 -9.65 14.73 0.90
N HIS A 118 -9.65 14.67 -0.44
CA HIS A 118 -10.87 14.62 -1.22
C HIS A 118 -11.72 13.37 -0.93
N LEU A 119 -11.07 12.22 -0.75
CA LEU A 119 -11.73 10.99 -0.36
C LEU A 119 -12.34 11.14 1.04
N GLN A 120 -11.63 11.70 2.02
CA GLN A 120 -12.12 11.88 3.39
C GLN A 120 -13.35 12.80 3.44
N GLU A 121 -13.28 13.97 2.81
CA GLU A 121 -14.40 14.91 2.70
C GLU A 121 -15.64 14.25 2.09
N LYS A 122 -15.42 13.38 1.10
CA LYS A 122 -16.49 12.70 0.38
C LYS A 122 -16.88 11.35 1.01
N LEU A 123 -16.07 10.68 1.80
CA LEU A 123 -16.51 9.45 2.47
C LEU A 123 -17.36 9.77 3.70
N LEU A 124 -17.02 10.86 4.38
CA LEU A 124 -17.73 11.39 5.54
C LEU A 124 -18.99 12.15 5.10
N VAL A 125 -19.89 11.49 4.37
CA VAL A 125 -21.26 11.99 4.25
C VAL A 125 -22.00 11.56 5.52
N PRO A 126 -22.46 12.49 6.39
CA PRO A 126 -23.21 12.14 7.59
C PRO A 126 -24.54 11.51 7.17
N GLY A 127 -24.66 10.20 7.40
CA GLY A 127 -25.88 9.44 7.21
C GLY A 127 -26.34 8.71 8.47
N GLY A 128 -25.76 9.05 9.63
CA GLY A 128 -26.21 8.60 10.94
C GLY A 128 -27.17 9.61 11.55
N GLN A 129 -28.45 9.50 11.20
CA GLN A 129 -29.58 9.81 12.07
C GLN A 129 -30.49 8.60 12.04
#